data_AF-A0A2P2KVQ7-F1
#
_entry.id   AF-A0A2P2KVQ7-F1
#
_cell.length_a   1.000
_cell.length_b   1.000
_cell.length_c   1.000
_cell.angle_alpha   90.00
_cell.angle_beta   90.00
_cell.angle_gamma   90.00
#
_symmetry.space_group_name_H-M   'P 1'
#
loop_
_entity.id
_entity.type
_entity.pdbx_description
1 polymer ?
#
loop_
_entity_poly.entity_id
_entity_poly.type
_entity_poly.pdbx_seq_one_letter_code
_entity_poly.pdbx_strand_id
1 'polypeptide(L)'
;MIRQILGKLPKKPSKSSNGDSNNDGGINAYSSVYSSHVPNSLNPSKPSSISSKSSNLGSGGSSLNNGAHAPQSKSNQGKKSAPAAAQAGPVLASGNYEALPSFRDVPSSEKQNLFIRKLNLCCVVFDFSDPSKNLKEKEIKRQTLLELVDYISMVTSKFNEVAMQEIKMMVAANLFRALPSTNHDNKILEPYDLEEEEPTLEPAWPHLQIVYEFLLRFVASSETDAKLAKKYIDHSFVLSLLDLFDSEDQREREYLKTILHRIYGKFMVHRPFIRKAINNVFYQFIFETERHNGIAELLEILGSIINGFALPLKEEHKLFLVRALIPLHKPKCVSMYHQQLSYCITQFVEKDFKLADTVIGGLLKYWPVTNSSKEVMYLGELEEVLEATQAMEFQRCMVPLFRQIGRCLNSSHFQVAERALFLWNNDHIRNLITQNRAVILPIIFPALERNTSGHWNQAVQSLTLNVRKIFSDVDQELFDECLVRFQADQVREREIQEKRESTWKCLEDVAASKVVSNEPMLVSRFVSSVAVTTGTSPRAADGS
;
A
#
# COMPACT_ATOMS: atom_id res chain seq x y z
N MET A 1 6.07 20.75 32.79
CA MET A 1 6.80 21.58 31.80
C MET A 1 6.54 21.09 30.37
N ILE A 2 5.28 21.10 29.91
CA ILE A 2 4.89 20.93 28.48
C ILE A 2 3.57 21.72 28.29
N ARG A 3 3.67 23.04 28.31
CA ARG A 3 2.61 23.96 27.86
C ARG A 3 3.26 25.26 27.45
N GLN A 4 3.88 25.26 26.28
CA GLN A 4 4.19 26.43 25.47
C GLN A 4 4.74 25.89 24.13
N ILE A 5 4.50 26.64 23.05
CA ILE A 5 4.75 26.27 21.65
C ILE A 5 3.55 25.53 21.00
N LEU A 6 2.45 26.25 20.82
CA LEU A 6 1.61 26.20 19.61
C LEU A 6 0.66 27.39 19.68
N GLY A 7 1.04 28.49 19.03
CA GLY A 7 0.22 29.68 18.96
C GLY A 7 0.89 30.70 18.07
N LYS A 8 0.52 30.70 16.78
CA LYS A 8 0.57 31.84 15.85
C LYS A 8 0.07 31.40 14.47
N LEU A 9 -1.24 31.55 14.24
CA LEU A 9 -1.81 31.86 12.93
C LEU A 9 -2.82 33.02 13.14
N PRO A 10 -2.79 34.08 12.30
CA PRO A 10 -3.52 35.32 12.56
C PRO A 10 -4.99 35.26 12.12
N LYS A 11 -5.85 35.82 12.97
CA LYS A 11 -7.28 36.08 12.71
C LYS A 11 -7.44 37.29 11.79
N LYS A 12 -8.36 37.18 10.81
CA LYS A 12 -8.94 38.29 10.04
C LYS A 12 -9.58 39.33 10.97
N PRO A 13 -9.46 40.64 10.70
CA PRO A 13 -10.30 41.64 11.36
C PRO A 13 -11.58 41.89 10.55
N SER A 14 -12.69 41.96 11.27
CA SER A 14 -13.93 42.60 10.86
C SER A 14 -13.95 44.04 11.40
N LYS A 15 -14.37 45.02 10.59
CA LYS A 15 -15.28 46.11 11.01
C LYS A 15 -15.72 47.00 9.86
N SER A 16 -16.86 47.61 10.12
CA SER A 16 -17.83 48.30 9.27
C SER A 16 -17.60 49.81 9.09
N SER A 17 -18.33 50.33 8.09
CA SER A 17 -19.04 51.62 8.00
C SER A 17 -18.33 52.94 7.69
N ASN A 18 -18.96 53.63 6.70
CA ASN A 18 -19.07 55.07 6.40
C ASN A 18 -18.14 55.74 5.37
N GLY A 19 -18.76 56.24 4.29
CA GLY A 19 -18.83 57.69 4.03
C GLY A 19 -18.02 58.26 2.85
N ASP A 20 -18.72 58.52 1.74
CA ASP A 20 -18.63 59.62 0.76
C ASP A 20 -17.28 60.31 0.43
N SER A 21 -16.92 60.36 -0.87
CA SER A 21 -16.99 61.56 -1.74
C SER A 21 -16.01 61.55 -2.95
N ASN A 22 -16.60 61.70 -4.14
CA ASN A 22 -16.25 62.43 -5.39
C ASN A 22 -14.88 62.38 -6.13
N ASN A 23 -15.07 62.26 -7.48
CA ASN A 23 -14.28 62.74 -8.64
C ASN A 23 -12.90 62.10 -8.93
N ASP A 24 -12.48 61.81 -10.18
CA ASP A 24 -12.90 62.22 -11.52
C ASP A 24 -12.25 61.31 -12.60
N GLY A 25 -12.80 61.28 -13.82
CA GLY A 25 -12.06 61.05 -15.09
C GLY A 25 -12.06 59.67 -15.77
N GLY A 26 -12.75 59.56 -16.92
CA GLY A 26 -12.86 58.38 -17.82
C GLY A 26 -11.55 57.94 -18.53
N ILE A 27 -11.49 56.87 -19.34
CA ILE A 27 -12.23 56.60 -20.59
C ILE A 27 -12.11 55.09 -21.01
N ASN A 28 -13.23 54.51 -21.49
CA ASN A 28 -13.52 53.40 -22.45
C ASN A 28 -12.73 52.06 -22.43
N ALA A 29 -13.44 50.93 -22.16
CA ALA A 29 -14.05 49.94 -23.07
C ALA A 29 -13.04 48.85 -23.50
N TYR A 30 -13.28 47.52 -23.40
CA TYR A 30 -14.41 46.71 -23.88
C TYR A 30 -14.60 45.47 -22.99
N SER A 31 -15.84 45.00 -22.84
CA SER A 31 -16.23 43.81 -22.08
C SER A 31 -16.99 42.82 -22.97
N SER A 32 -16.91 41.52 -22.64
CA SER A 32 -18.00 40.52 -22.73
C SER A 32 -17.43 39.11 -22.48
N VAL A 33 -18.12 38.07 -21.99
CA VAL A 33 -19.44 37.82 -21.36
C VAL A 33 -19.34 36.35 -20.88
N TYR A 34 -19.91 35.99 -19.72
CA TYR A 34 -20.91 34.90 -19.55
C TYR A 34 -21.15 34.62 -18.06
N SER A 35 -22.40 34.79 -17.63
CA SER A 35 -22.95 34.13 -16.44
C SER A 35 -24.43 33.81 -16.65
N SER A 36 -24.78 32.58 -16.25
CA SER A 36 -26.00 32.12 -15.56
C SER A 36 -27.39 32.37 -16.15
N HIS A 37 -28.22 31.30 -16.15
CA HIS A 37 -29.47 31.30 -15.38
C HIS A 37 -30.02 29.88 -15.12
N VAL A 38 -30.44 29.66 -13.87
CA VAL A 38 -31.43 28.66 -13.39
C VAL A 38 -32.73 29.44 -13.09
N PRO A 39 -33.93 28.82 -13.07
CA PRO A 39 -34.56 28.59 -11.74
C PRO A 39 -35.50 27.36 -11.59
N ASN A 40 -35.47 26.80 -10.38
CA ASN A 40 -36.55 26.34 -9.47
C ASN A 40 -37.52 25.15 -9.72
N SER A 41 -37.40 24.17 -8.79
CA SER A 41 -38.38 23.68 -7.78
C SER A 41 -39.68 22.97 -8.19
N LEU A 42 -39.86 21.72 -7.70
CA LEU A 42 -40.97 21.26 -6.82
C LEU A 42 -40.79 19.77 -6.42
N ASN A 43 -40.99 19.46 -5.14
CA ASN A 43 -41.12 18.13 -4.49
C ASN A 43 -42.62 17.93 -4.10
N PRO A 44 -43.12 16.83 -3.47
CA PRO A 44 -42.71 15.41 -3.41
C PRO A 44 -43.93 14.42 -3.53
N SER A 45 -43.72 13.09 -3.63
CA SER A 45 -44.67 12.07 -3.11
C SER A 45 -44.10 10.63 -3.08
N LYS A 46 -44.31 9.93 -1.95
CA LYS A 46 -44.18 8.47 -1.74
C LYS A 46 -45.54 7.76 -2.09
N PRO A 47 -45.75 6.47 -1.77
CA PRO A 47 -45.29 5.26 -2.44
C PRO A 47 -46.49 4.39 -2.92
N SER A 48 -46.29 3.38 -3.77
CA SER A 48 -47.32 2.34 -3.98
C SER A 48 -46.74 0.95 -4.16
N SER A 49 -47.25 0.05 -3.32
CA SER A 49 -47.12 -1.40 -3.33
C SER A 49 -47.97 -2.02 -4.44
N ILE A 50 -47.39 -2.93 -5.23
CA ILE A 50 -48.17 -3.96 -5.95
C ILE A 50 -47.48 -5.31 -5.78
N SER A 51 -48.19 -6.19 -5.07
CA SER A 51 -48.00 -7.63 -5.05
C SER A 51 -48.43 -8.25 -6.39
N SER A 52 -47.68 -9.24 -6.90
CA SER A 52 -48.28 -10.29 -7.72
C SER A 52 -47.65 -11.66 -7.42
N LYS A 53 -48.55 -12.64 -7.38
CA LYS A 53 -48.39 -14.03 -6.94
C LYS A 53 -47.80 -14.91 -8.05
N SER A 54 -47.01 -15.89 -7.61
CA SER A 54 -46.91 -17.29 -8.04
C SER A 54 -47.28 -17.70 -9.47
N SER A 55 -46.38 -18.47 -10.10
CA SER A 55 -46.78 -19.75 -10.69
C SER A 55 -45.64 -20.78 -10.61
N ASN A 56 -45.93 -21.89 -9.94
CA ASN A 56 -45.21 -23.15 -10.02
C ASN A 56 -45.58 -23.83 -11.34
N LEU A 57 -44.60 -24.48 -11.97
CA LEU A 57 -44.81 -25.66 -12.82
C LEU A 57 -43.73 -26.68 -12.44
N GLY A 58 -44.18 -27.78 -11.85
CA GLY A 58 -43.39 -28.97 -11.65
C GLY A 58 -43.67 -30.00 -12.76
N SER A 59 -42.66 -30.80 -13.05
CA SER A 59 -42.75 -32.21 -13.48
C SER A 59 -41.32 -32.75 -13.28
N GLY A 60 -41.04 -33.78 -12.47
CA GLY A 60 -41.77 -35.04 -12.34
C GLY A 60 -41.05 -36.06 -13.22
N GLY A 61 -40.28 -36.98 -12.62
CA GLY A 61 -39.49 -37.97 -13.35
C GLY A 61 -38.59 -38.83 -12.46
N SER A 62 -39.22 -39.63 -11.60
CA SER A 62 -38.64 -40.70 -10.78
C SER A 62 -38.12 -41.90 -11.59
N SER A 63 -37.05 -42.55 -11.13
CA SER A 63 -36.93 -44.02 -11.21
C SER A 63 -36.06 -44.59 -10.09
N LEU A 64 -36.61 -45.59 -9.40
CA LEU A 64 -36.03 -46.45 -8.37
C LEU A 64 -35.44 -47.71 -9.03
N ASN A 65 -34.42 -48.34 -8.44
CA ASN A 65 -34.55 -49.61 -7.68
C ASN A 65 -33.22 -50.35 -7.43
N ASN A 66 -33.15 -50.92 -6.20
CA ASN A 66 -32.61 -52.22 -5.74
C ASN A 66 -31.18 -52.63 -6.11
N GLY A 67 -30.32 -53.16 -5.21
CA GLY A 67 -30.51 -53.80 -3.91
C GLY A 67 -30.00 -55.26 -3.96
N ALA A 68 -29.02 -55.66 -3.12
CA ALA A 68 -28.82 -57.05 -2.63
C ALA A 68 -27.60 -57.23 -1.66
N HIS A 69 -27.92 -57.61 -0.42
CA HIS A 69 -27.33 -58.63 0.47
C HIS A 69 -25.80 -58.93 0.63
N ALA A 70 -25.29 -58.65 1.85
CA ALA A 70 -24.63 -59.52 2.88
C ALA A 70 -23.92 -60.85 2.46
N PRO A 71 -22.83 -61.33 3.14
CA PRO A 71 -22.80 -61.57 4.59
C PRO A 71 -21.44 -61.43 5.36
N GLN A 72 -21.52 -61.75 6.65
CA GLN A 72 -20.60 -61.63 7.78
C GLN A 72 -19.22 -62.31 7.67
N SER A 73 -18.23 -61.76 8.40
CA SER A 73 -17.22 -62.55 9.13
C SER A 73 -16.73 -61.81 10.37
N LYS A 74 -16.69 -62.53 11.51
CA LYS A 74 -16.13 -62.12 12.80
C LYS A 74 -14.64 -62.51 12.84
N SER A 75 -13.76 -61.63 13.31
CA SER A 75 -12.60 -62.05 14.09
C SER A 75 -12.11 -60.95 15.03
N ASN A 76 -11.60 -61.42 16.16
CA ASN A 76 -11.37 -60.75 17.42
C ASN A 76 -9.97 -60.14 17.53
N GLN A 77 -9.82 -59.22 18.49
CA GLN A 77 -8.61 -58.82 19.24
C GLN A 77 -7.56 -57.88 18.60
N GLY A 78 -7.30 -56.77 19.32
CA GLY A 78 -5.92 -56.41 19.68
C GLY A 78 -5.48 -54.96 19.52
N LYS A 79 -5.60 -54.18 20.62
CA LYS A 79 -4.69 -53.09 21.08
C LYS A 79 -4.62 -51.75 20.32
N LYS A 80 -5.32 -50.78 20.93
CA LYS A 80 -4.88 -49.41 21.33
C LYS A 80 -3.67 -48.75 20.62
N SER A 81 -3.94 -47.64 19.94
CA SER A 81 -3.31 -46.32 20.21
C SER A 81 -4.10 -45.19 19.53
N ALA A 82 -4.32 -44.10 20.24
CA ALA A 82 -5.30 -43.03 19.99
C ALA A 82 -5.00 -42.12 18.78
N PRO A 83 -6.02 -41.48 18.17
CA PRO A 83 -5.86 -40.32 17.31
C PRO A 83 -6.04 -38.99 18.07
N ALA A 84 -5.46 -37.96 17.47
CA ALA A 84 -5.36 -36.56 17.87
C ALA A 84 -6.64 -35.96 18.49
N ALA A 85 -6.47 -35.38 19.68
CA ALA A 85 -7.44 -34.49 20.28
C ALA A 85 -7.39 -33.12 19.60
N ALA A 86 -8.47 -32.77 18.93
CA ALA A 86 -8.81 -31.39 18.63
C ALA A 86 -8.90 -30.60 19.94
N GLN A 87 -8.20 -29.47 20.02
CA GLN A 87 -8.27 -28.54 21.14
C GLN A 87 -9.64 -27.86 21.16
N ALA A 88 -10.61 -28.49 21.81
CA ALA A 88 -11.76 -27.79 22.36
C ALA A 88 -11.34 -27.19 23.70
N GLY A 89 -11.36 -25.85 23.79
CA GLY A 89 -11.25 -25.15 25.06
C GLY A 89 -12.39 -25.56 26.02
N PRO A 90 -12.25 -25.32 27.34
CA PRO A 90 -13.20 -25.81 28.33
C PRO A 90 -14.53 -25.08 28.15
N VAL A 91 -15.52 -25.81 27.60
CA VAL A 91 -16.93 -25.43 27.68
C VAL A 91 -17.33 -25.53 29.16
N LEU A 92 -17.40 -24.39 29.83
CA LEU A 92 -18.09 -24.32 31.12
C LEU A 92 -19.55 -24.68 30.87
N ALA A 93 -19.95 -25.79 31.49
CA ALA A 93 -21.32 -26.25 31.56
C ALA A 93 -22.24 -25.11 32.03
N SER A 94 -23.41 -25.06 31.39
CA SER A 94 -24.57 -24.19 31.65
C SER A 94 -24.77 -23.82 33.13
N GLY A 95 -24.06 -22.78 33.59
CA GLY A 95 -24.39 -21.99 34.77
C GLY A 95 -24.92 -20.65 34.27
N ASN A 96 -26.10 -20.26 34.73
CA ASN A 96 -26.83 -19.07 34.30
C ASN A 96 -25.89 -17.88 34.06
N TYR A 97 -25.87 -17.36 32.83
CA TYR A 97 -25.11 -16.16 32.48
C TYR A 97 -25.85 -14.94 33.05
N GLU A 98 -25.68 -14.74 34.35
CA GLU A 98 -26.46 -13.78 35.14
C GLU A 98 -25.77 -12.40 35.19
N ALA A 99 -26.57 -11.34 35.17
CA ALA A 99 -26.06 -9.98 35.21
C ALA A 99 -25.43 -9.66 36.57
N LEU A 100 -24.16 -9.24 36.55
CA LEU A 100 -23.45 -8.82 37.76
C LEU A 100 -23.81 -7.38 38.15
N PRO A 101 -23.77 -7.01 39.45
CA PRO A 101 -24.08 -5.66 39.94
C PRO A 101 -23.27 -4.56 39.24
N SER A 102 -23.81 -3.34 39.18
CA SER A 102 -23.11 -2.19 38.59
C SER A 102 -21.97 -1.70 39.48
N PHE A 103 -20.91 -1.13 38.90
CA PHE A 103 -19.82 -0.51 39.65
C PHE A 103 -20.25 0.70 40.50
N ARG A 104 -21.44 1.27 40.25
CA ARG A 104 -22.01 2.38 41.02
C ARG A 104 -22.62 1.93 42.35
N ASP A 105 -23.08 0.69 42.41
CA ASP A 105 -23.87 0.17 43.53
C ASP A 105 -23.01 -0.55 44.59
N VAL A 106 -21.68 -0.61 44.37
CA VAL A 106 -20.75 -1.42 45.14
C VAL A 106 -19.67 -0.56 45.80
N PRO A 107 -19.31 -0.81 47.08
CA PRO A 107 -18.25 -0.08 47.78
C PRO A 107 -16.89 -0.16 47.08
N SER A 108 -16.06 0.87 47.21
CA SER A 108 -14.75 0.95 46.55
C SER A 108 -13.81 -0.22 46.85
N SER A 109 -13.95 -0.86 48.02
CA SER A 109 -13.19 -2.06 48.42
C SER A 109 -13.51 -3.31 47.59
N GLU A 110 -14.76 -3.45 47.14
CA GLU A 110 -15.23 -4.62 46.39
C GLU A 110 -15.11 -4.45 44.87
N LYS A 111 -14.92 -3.20 44.40
CA LYS A 111 -14.83 -2.89 42.96
C LYS A 111 -13.74 -3.68 42.24
N GLN A 112 -12.59 -3.95 42.88
CA GLN A 112 -11.51 -4.74 42.26
C GLN A 112 -11.91 -6.22 42.07
N ASN A 113 -12.56 -6.83 43.05
CA ASN A 113 -13.04 -8.21 42.93
C ASN A 113 -14.20 -8.31 41.92
N LEU A 114 -15.09 -7.32 41.90
CA LEU A 114 -16.15 -7.23 40.91
C LEU A 114 -15.59 -7.07 39.48
N PHE A 115 -14.53 -6.27 39.32
CA PHE A 115 -13.82 -6.11 38.05
C PHE A 115 -13.29 -7.45 37.53
N ILE A 116 -12.61 -8.22 38.37
CA ILE A 116 -12.11 -9.57 38.02
C ILE A 116 -13.25 -10.52 37.62
N ARG A 117 -14.38 -10.50 38.36
CA ARG A 117 -15.55 -11.32 38.03
C ARG A 117 -16.19 -10.93 36.70
N LYS A 118 -16.32 -9.63 36.43
CA LYS A 118 -16.85 -9.12 35.16
C LYS A 118 -15.92 -9.46 33.98
N LEU A 119 -14.60 -9.39 34.16
CA LEU A 119 -13.64 -9.83 33.13
C LEU A 119 -13.81 -11.30 32.78
N ASN A 120 -13.89 -12.17 33.79
CA ASN A 120 -14.12 -13.61 33.61
C ASN A 120 -15.44 -13.91 32.88
N LEU A 121 -16.50 -13.18 33.23
CA LEU A 121 -17.79 -13.30 32.52
C LEU A 121 -17.62 -12.97 31.03
N CYS A 122 -16.90 -11.89 30.72
CA CYS A 122 -16.65 -11.45 29.35
C CYS A 122 -15.72 -12.37 28.54
N CYS A 123 -15.04 -13.35 29.15
CA CYS A 123 -14.25 -14.36 28.44
C CYS A 123 -15.11 -15.35 27.63
N VAL A 124 -16.41 -15.48 27.95
CA VAL A 124 -17.32 -16.37 27.22
C VAL A 124 -17.61 -15.80 25.83
N VAL A 125 -17.20 -16.52 24.77
CA VAL A 125 -17.43 -16.12 23.37
C VAL A 125 -18.79 -16.63 22.91
N PHE A 126 -19.57 -15.76 22.26
CA PHE A 126 -20.85 -16.11 21.66
C PHE A 126 -20.73 -16.17 20.15
N ASP A 127 -21.44 -17.11 19.54
CA ASP A 127 -21.56 -17.21 18.09
C ASP A 127 -22.55 -16.16 17.54
N PHE A 128 -22.09 -15.36 16.57
CA PHE A 128 -22.86 -14.33 15.89
C PHE A 128 -23.30 -14.72 14.48
N SER A 129 -22.94 -15.91 13.98
CA SER A 129 -23.44 -16.42 12.70
C SER A 129 -24.97 -16.60 12.71
N ASP A 130 -25.56 -16.84 13.90
CA ASP A 130 -27.00 -16.79 14.12
C ASP A 130 -27.36 -15.62 15.06
N PRO A 131 -27.91 -14.51 14.53
CA PRO A 131 -28.29 -13.34 15.33
C PRO A 131 -29.35 -13.64 16.39
N SER A 132 -30.17 -14.68 16.20
CA SER A 132 -31.33 -14.97 17.05
C SER A 132 -31.00 -15.78 18.31
N LYS A 133 -29.83 -16.45 18.34
CA LYS A 133 -29.39 -17.25 19.49
C LYS A 133 -28.78 -16.37 20.58
N ASN A 134 -29.09 -16.70 21.83
CA ASN A 134 -28.51 -16.12 23.05
C ASN A 134 -28.63 -14.57 23.13
N LEU A 135 -29.77 -14.01 22.71
CA LEU A 135 -29.98 -12.55 22.67
C LEU A 135 -29.79 -11.90 24.05
N LYS A 136 -30.31 -12.53 25.11
CA LYS A 136 -30.23 -11.99 26.47
C LYS A 136 -28.79 -12.00 26.97
N GLU A 137 -28.09 -13.11 26.80
CA GLU A 137 -26.71 -13.30 27.24
C GLU A 137 -25.75 -12.40 26.44
N LYS A 138 -25.97 -12.25 25.13
CA LYS A 138 -25.25 -11.31 24.27
C LYS A 138 -25.41 -9.87 24.77
N GLU A 139 -26.62 -9.47 25.14
CA GLU A 139 -26.87 -8.12 25.66
C GLU A 139 -26.26 -7.90 27.05
N ILE A 140 -26.35 -8.90 27.95
CA ILE A 140 -25.69 -8.86 29.27
C ILE A 140 -24.18 -8.69 29.10
N LYS A 141 -23.54 -9.43 28.18
CA LYS A 141 -22.12 -9.28 27.88
C LYS A 141 -21.81 -7.89 27.33
N ARG A 142 -22.60 -7.40 26.39
CA ARG A 142 -22.43 -6.06 25.79
C ARG A 142 -22.46 -4.97 26.87
N GLN A 143 -23.46 -4.98 27.74
CA GLN A 143 -23.58 -4.01 28.83
C GLN A 143 -22.44 -4.13 29.84
N THR A 144 -22.02 -5.36 30.18
CA THR A 144 -20.88 -5.61 31.07
C THR A 144 -19.57 -5.07 30.48
N LEU A 145 -19.33 -5.26 29.18
CA LEU A 145 -18.16 -4.72 28.49
C LEU A 145 -18.15 -3.18 28.50
N LEU A 146 -19.30 -2.53 28.28
CA LEU A 146 -19.40 -1.07 28.37
C LEU A 146 -19.05 -0.56 29.78
N GLU A 147 -19.59 -1.21 30.81
CA GLU A 147 -19.25 -0.87 32.19
C GLU A 147 -17.75 -1.06 32.51
N LEU A 148 -17.11 -2.07 31.92
CA LEU A 148 -15.67 -2.29 32.05
C LEU A 148 -14.85 -1.18 31.38
N VAL A 149 -15.28 -0.70 30.21
CA VAL A 149 -14.65 0.44 29.51
C VAL A 149 -14.77 1.72 30.34
N ASP A 150 -15.96 2.00 30.86
CA ASP A 150 -16.20 3.15 31.72
C ASP A 150 -15.36 3.06 33.00
N TYR A 151 -15.30 1.89 33.62
CA TYR A 151 -14.50 1.65 34.81
C TYR A 151 -13.02 1.91 34.56
N ILE A 152 -12.40 1.34 33.50
CA ILE A 152 -10.99 1.61 33.17
C ILE A 152 -10.72 3.10 32.94
N SER A 153 -11.70 3.82 32.39
CA SER A 153 -11.56 5.26 32.12
C SER A 153 -11.66 6.11 33.38
N MET A 154 -12.31 5.62 34.43
CA MET A 154 -12.51 6.33 35.71
C MET A 154 -11.50 5.94 36.79
N VAL A 155 -10.91 4.75 36.69
CA VAL A 155 -9.98 4.22 37.71
C VAL A 155 -8.70 5.04 37.74
N THR A 156 -8.39 5.56 38.93
CA THR A 156 -7.16 6.30 39.24
C THR A 156 -6.14 5.46 40.00
N SER A 157 -6.45 4.20 40.31
CA SER A 157 -5.56 3.28 41.02
C SER A 157 -4.85 2.34 40.05
N LYS A 158 -3.63 1.92 40.42
CA LYS A 158 -2.87 0.96 39.62
C LYS A 158 -3.53 -0.41 39.63
N PHE A 159 -3.52 -1.07 38.48
CA PHE A 159 -3.97 -2.46 38.36
C PHE A 159 -2.98 -3.42 39.05
N ASN A 160 -3.52 -4.39 39.79
CA ASN A 160 -2.73 -5.45 40.42
C ASN A 160 -2.38 -6.57 39.41
N GLU A 161 -1.51 -7.49 39.82
CA GLU A 161 -1.00 -8.57 38.97
C GLU A 161 -2.12 -9.52 38.48
N VAL A 162 -3.10 -9.81 39.35
CA VAL A 162 -4.26 -10.62 39.01
C VAL A 162 -5.12 -9.95 37.95
N ALA A 163 -5.45 -8.65 38.10
CA ALA A 163 -6.22 -7.92 37.10
C ALA A 163 -5.54 -7.89 35.73
N MET A 164 -4.21 -7.76 35.67
CA MET A 164 -3.47 -7.79 34.41
C MET A 164 -3.60 -9.14 33.68
N GLN A 165 -3.53 -10.25 34.42
CA GLN A 165 -3.70 -11.60 33.86
C GLN A 165 -5.12 -11.79 33.31
N GLU A 166 -6.13 -11.36 34.05
CA GLU A 166 -7.54 -11.48 33.65
C GLU A 166 -7.86 -10.58 32.44
N ILE A 167 -7.28 -9.38 32.37
CA ILE A 167 -7.36 -8.51 31.20
C ILE A 167 -6.76 -9.21 29.97
N LYS A 168 -5.55 -9.76 30.10
CA LYS A 168 -4.89 -10.50 29.01
C LYS A 168 -5.77 -11.64 28.51
N MET A 169 -6.33 -12.43 29.43
CA MET A 169 -7.20 -13.56 29.10
C MET A 169 -8.49 -13.11 28.40
N MET A 170 -9.17 -12.09 28.91
CA MET A 170 -10.40 -11.58 28.32
C MET A 170 -10.16 -11.05 26.91
N VAL A 171 -9.08 -10.29 26.71
CA VAL A 171 -8.69 -9.79 25.39
C VAL A 171 -8.32 -10.93 24.45
N ALA A 172 -7.50 -11.88 24.89
CA ALA A 172 -7.07 -13.00 24.05
C ALA A 172 -8.24 -13.91 23.63
N ALA A 173 -9.16 -14.21 24.55
CA ALA A 173 -10.32 -15.06 24.28
C ALA A 173 -11.28 -14.44 23.25
N ASN A 174 -11.39 -13.10 23.22
CA ASN A 174 -12.32 -12.41 22.31
C ASN A 174 -11.67 -12.01 20.98
N LEU A 175 -10.42 -11.53 20.99
CA LEU A 175 -9.79 -10.97 19.79
C LEU A 175 -9.01 -12.02 18.99
N PHE A 176 -8.19 -12.85 19.65
CA PHE A 176 -7.24 -13.73 18.98
C PHE A 176 -7.94 -14.97 18.44
N ARG A 177 -8.35 -14.87 17.17
CA ARG A 177 -9.03 -15.89 16.40
C ARG A 177 -8.31 -16.13 15.08
N ALA A 178 -8.44 -17.33 14.53
CA ALA A 178 -8.08 -17.55 13.14
C ALA A 178 -9.06 -16.76 12.27
N LEU A 179 -8.54 -15.89 11.40
CA LEU A 179 -9.37 -15.20 10.43
C LEU A 179 -9.94 -16.22 9.43
N PRO A 180 -11.16 -16.01 8.91
CA PRO A 180 -11.73 -16.89 7.90
C PRO A 180 -10.75 -17.05 6.74
N SER A 181 -10.40 -18.29 6.38
CA SER A 181 -9.56 -18.54 5.22
C SER A 181 -10.29 -18.06 3.98
N THR A 182 -9.73 -17.06 3.30
CA THR A 182 -10.18 -16.64 1.98
C THR A 182 -9.84 -17.77 1.00
N ASN A 183 -10.75 -18.74 0.84
CA ASN A 183 -10.64 -19.81 -0.14
C ASN A 183 -10.78 -19.24 -1.56
N HIS A 184 -9.75 -18.54 -2.03
CA HIS A 184 -9.65 -18.02 -3.39
C HIS A 184 -8.85 -18.94 -4.32
N ASP A 185 -8.31 -20.06 -3.82
CA ASP A 185 -7.62 -21.07 -4.63
C ASP A 185 -8.47 -21.67 -5.77
N ASN A 186 -9.79 -21.43 -5.79
CA ASN A 186 -10.71 -21.95 -6.81
C ASN A 186 -11.40 -20.88 -7.68
N LYS A 187 -11.05 -19.59 -7.58
CA LYS A 187 -11.41 -18.63 -8.64
C LYS A 187 -10.20 -18.38 -9.51
N ILE A 188 -10.21 -19.08 -10.64
CA ILE A 188 -9.37 -18.84 -11.81
C ILE A 188 -9.09 -17.35 -11.96
N LEU A 189 -7.82 -16.99 -11.79
CA LEU A 189 -7.02 -16.06 -12.59
C LEU A 189 -7.77 -15.05 -13.49
N GLU A 190 -8.77 -14.34 -12.99
CA GLU A 190 -9.31 -13.16 -13.64
C GLU A 190 -8.73 -11.92 -12.94
N PRO A 191 -8.05 -11.02 -13.67
CA PRO A 191 -7.40 -9.83 -13.12
C PRO A 191 -8.40 -8.73 -12.77
N TYR A 192 -9.67 -9.07 -12.53
CA TYR A 192 -10.72 -8.10 -12.23
C TYR A 192 -10.65 -7.71 -10.76
N ASP A 193 -10.18 -6.47 -10.57
CA ASP A 193 -10.16 -5.61 -9.39
C ASP A 193 -10.38 -6.25 -8.00
N LEU A 194 -9.27 -6.45 -7.29
CA LEU A 194 -9.28 -6.53 -5.81
C LEU A 194 -9.89 -5.27 -5.16
N GLU A 195 -9.98 -4.15 -5.90
CA GLU A 195 -10.59 -2.90 -5.42
C GLU A 195 -12.13 -2.98 -5.33
N GLU A 196 -12.78 -3.93 -6.02
CA GLU A 196 -14.25 -4.09 -6.03
C GLU A 196 -14.77 -5.23 -5.12
N GLU A 197 -13.90 -5.96 -4.41
CA GLU A 197 -14.33 -7.01 -3.48
C GLU A 197 -15.01 -6.38 -2.25
N GLU A 198 -16.33 -6.53 -2.13
CA GLU A 198 -17.11 -5.98 -1.02
C GLU A 198 -16.58 -6.53 0.32
N PRO A 199 -16.08 -5.67 1.23
CA PRO A 199 -15.37 -6.14 2.42
C PRO A 199 -16.33 -6.91 3.33
N THR A 200 -15.96 -8.12 3.73
CA THR A 200 -16.78 -8.88 4.68
C THR A 200 -16.75 -8.22 6.05
N LEU A 201 -17.93 -7.86 6.54
CA LEU A 201 -18.08 -7.25 7.87
C LEU A 201 -18.10 -8.36 8.93
N GLU A 202 -17.38 -8.14 10.02
CA GLU A 202 -17.32 -9.09 11.12
C GLU A 202 -18.67 -9.13 11.89
N PRO A 203 -19.40 -10.26 11.91
CA PRO A 203 -20.71 -10.35 12.56
C PRO A 203 -20.65 -10.13 14.08
N ALA A 204 -19.52 -10.47 14.73
CA ALA A 204 -19.32 -10.25 16.16
C ALA A 204 -18.91 -8.80 16.53
N TRP A 205 -18.92 -7.87 15.56
CA TRP A 205 -18.49 -6.48 15.76
C TRP A 205 -19.09 -5.77 16.98
N PRO A 206 -20.39 -5.91 17.34
CA PRO A 206 -20.96 -5.23 18.50
C PRO A 206 -20.27 -5.57 19.83
N HIS A 207 -19.66 -6.75 19.96
CA HIS A 207 -18.84 -7.10 21.12
C HIS A 207 -17.38 -6.74 20.89
N LEU A 208 -16.82 -7.07 19.72
CA LEU A 208 -15.41 -6.84 19.41
C LEU A 208 -15.03 -5.36 19.47
N GLN A 209 -15.88 -4.46 18.97
CA GLN A 209 -15.65 -3.02 19.05
C GLN A 209 -15.39 -2.56 20.50
N ILE A 210 -16.18 -3.08 21.45
CA ILE A 210 -16.06 -2.69 22.86
C ILE A 210 -14.79 -3.30 23.47
N VAL A 211 -14.41 -4.52 23.09
CA VAL A 211 -13.16 -5.15 23.53
C VAL A 211 -11.94 -4.39 22.97
N TYR A 212 -11.98 -3.93 21.72
CA TYR A 212 -10.95 -3.08 21.13
C TYR A 212 -10.85 -1.72 21.83
N GLU A 213 -11.98 -1.05 22.09
CA GLU A 213 -12.02 0.20 22.85
C GLU A 213 -11.46 0.00 24.27
N PHE A 214 -11.83 -1.11 24.93
CA PHE A 214 -11.30 -1.49 26.24
C PHE A 214 -9.77 -1.63 26.21
N LEU A 215 -9.24 -2.40 25.24
CA LEU A 215 -7.80 -2.59 25.09
C LEU A 215 -7.08 -1.27 24.79
N LEU A 216 -7.65 -0.43 23.92
CA LEU A 216 -7.12 0.89 23.61
C LEU A 216 -7.03 1.78 24.85
N ARG A 217 -8.12 1.89 25.63
CA ARG A 217 -8.17 2.66 26.88
C ARG A 217 -7.17 2.12 27.90
N PHE A 218 -7.08 0.80 28.04
CA PHE A 218 -6.13 0.15 28.93
C PHE A 218 -4.67 0.47 28.58
N VAL A 219 -4.30 0.35 27.30
CA VAL A 219 -2.94 0.67 26.83
C VAL A 219 -2.65 2.17 26.93
N ALA A 220 -3.62 3.03 26.64
CA ALA A 220 -3.47 4.48 26.69
C ALA A 220 -3.45 5.06 28.12
N SER A 221 -4.03 4.37 29.11
CA SER A 221 -4.14 4.85 30.49
C SER A 221 -2.77 5.11 31.15
N SER A 222 -2.64 6.22 31.88
CA SER A 222 -1.45 6.55 32.69
C SER A 222 -1.25 5.58 33.85
N GLU A 223 -2.32 4.96 34.34
CA GLU A 223 -2.30 4.11 35.53
C GLU A 223 -1.79 2.68 35.24
N THR A 224 -1.70 2.31 33.96
CA THR A 224 -1.13 1.05 33.52
C THR A 224 0.39 1.10 33.66
N ASP A 225 0.92 0.50 34.73
CA ASP A 225 2.36 0.39 34.97
C ASP A 225 3.06 -0.42 33.87
N ALA A 226 3.88 0.26 33.06
CA ALA A 226 4.61 -0.36 31.95
C ALA A 226 5.56 -1.47 32.40
N LYS A 227 6.09 -1.41 33.64
CA LYS A 227 7.01 -2.44 34.17
C LYS A 227 6.29 -3.74 34.49
N LEU A 228 5.03 -3.66 34.91
CA LEU A 228 4.19 -4.82 35.20
C LEU A 228 3.53 -5.34 33.91
N ALA A 229 2.90 -4.45 33.14
CA ALA A 229 2.13 -4.81 31.95
C ALA A 229 2.98 -5.47 30.84
N LYS A 230 4.28 -5.16 30.73
CA LYS A 230 5.19 -5.83 29.78
C LYS A 230 5.32 -7.34 29.97
N LYS A 231 4.99 -7.89 31.15
CA LYS A 231 4.99 -9.34 31.38
C LYS A 231 3.80 -10.03 30.71
N TYR A 232 2.71 -9.29 30.52
CA TYR A 232 1.43 -9.80 30.01
C TYR A 232 1.27 -9.50 28.53
N ILE A 233 1.68 -8.31 28.09
CA ILE A 233 1.83 -7.96 26.67
C ILE A 233 3.20 -8.49 26.23
N ASP A 234 3.29 -9.81 26.06
CA ASP A 234 4.50 -10.50 25.64
C ASP A 234 4.61 -10.57 24.10
N HIS A 235 5.67 -11.20 23.60
CA HIS A 235 5.87 -11.36 22.16
C HIS A 235 4.76 -12.18 21.49
N SER A 236 4.20 -13.19 22.16
CA SER A 236 3.05 -13.94 21.63
C SER A 236 1.82 -13.06 21.48
N PHE A 237 1.53 -12.21 22.47
CA PHE A 237 0.42 -11.26 22.38
C PHE A 237 0.59 -10.32 21.18
N VAL A 238 1.80 -9.80 20.97
CA VAL A 238 2.09 -8.91 19.83
C VAL A 238 1.96 -9.64 18.49
N LEU A 239 2.40 -10.89 18.38
CA LEU A 239 2.22 -11.68 17.16
C LEU A 239 0.74 -11.92 16.87
N SER A 240 -0.02 -12.39 17.85
CA SER A 240 -1.46 -12.61 17.67
C SER A 240 -2.21 -11.31 17.34
N LEU A 241 -1.75 -10.15 17.84
CA LEU A 241 -2.30 -8.85 17.44
C LEU A 241 -1.93 -8.48 16.00
N LEU A 242 -0.73 -8.83 15.54
CA LEU A 242 -0.29 -8.58 14.16
C LEU A 242 -1.03 -9.48 13.17
N ASP A 243 -1.29 -10.74 13.51
CA ASP A 243 -2.04 -11.67 12.65
C ASP A 243 -3.45 -11.15 12.32
N LEU A 244 -4.05 -10.35 13.22
CA LEU A 244 -5.36 -9.74 13.00
C LEU A 244 -5.35 -8.58 11.99
N PHE A 245 -4.19 -8.03 11.61
CA PHE A 245 -4.13 -6.98 10.58
C PHE A 245 -4.57 -7.49 9.21
N ASP A 246 -4.61 -8.80 8.99
CA ASP A 246 -5.14 -9.38 7.76
C ASP A 246 -6.68 -9.46 7.73
N SER A 247 -7.37 -8.92 8.76
CA SER A 247 -8.83 -8.82 8.77
C SER A 247 -9.34 -8.03 7.57
N GLU A 248 -10.43 -8.46 6.94
CA GLU A 248 -11.10 -7.75 5.85
C GLU A 248 -11.86 -6.51 6.32
N ASP A 249 -12.23 -6.44 7.60
CA ASP A 249 -12.97 -5.32 8.18
C ASP A 249 -12.04 -4.13 8.49
N GLN A 250 -12.19 -3.05 7.72
CA GLN A 250 -11.41 -1.81 7.90
C GLN A 250 -11.52 -1.22 9.32
N ARG A 251 -12.67 -1.41 9.99
CA ARG A 251 -12.88 -0.90 11.35
C ARG A 251 -11.99 -1.62 12.36
N GLU A 252 -11.81 -2.93 12.17
CA GLU A 252 -10.91 -3.73 13.00
C GLU A 252 -9.46 -3.29 12.78
N ARG A 253 -9.03 -3.13 11.53
CA ARG A 253 -7.69 -2.65 11.17
C ARG A 253 -7.37 -1.28 11.77
N GLU A 254 -8.32 -0.36 11.80
CA GLU A 254 -8.12 0.98 12.37
C GLU A 254 -7.88 0.95 13.89
N TYR A 255 -8.59 0.09 14.62
CA TYR A 255 -8.35 -0.13 16.05
C TYR A 255 -6.98 -0.79 16.28
N LEU A 256 -6.67 -1.84 15.52
CA LEU A 256 -5.37 -2.53 15.58
C LEU A 256 -4.21 -1.56 15.34
N LYS A 257 -4.33 -0.70 14.32
CA LYS A 257 -3.37 0.35 14.01
C LYS A 257 -3.08 1.23 15.21
N THR A 258 -4.15 1.77 15.80
CA THR A 258 -4.05 2.68 16.95
C THR A 258 -3.46 1.97 18.17
N ILE A 259 -3.92 0.76 18.47
CA ILE A 259 -3.47 -0.03 19.63
C ILE A 259 -2.00 -0.41 19.48
N LEU A 260 -1.57 -0.94 18.33
CA LEU A 260 -0.19 -1.32 18.09
C LEU A 260 0.75 -0.12 18.16
N HIS A 261 0.35 1.04 17.61
CA HIS A 261 1.13 2.27 17.73
C HIS A 261 1.29 2.71 19.20
N ARG A 262 0.23 2.63 20.03
CA ARG A 262 0.32 2.93 21.47
C ARG A 262 1.20 1.93 22.22
N ILE A 263 1.12 0.64 21.89
CA ILE A 263 1.99 -0.39 22.45
C ILE A 263 3.46 -0.09 22.12
N TYR A 264 3.76 0.23 20.86
CA TYR A 264 5.11 0.60 20.41
C TYR A 264 5.67 1.82 21.14
N GLY A 265 4.83 2.85 21.32
CA GLY A 265 5.21 4.07 22.04
C GLY A 265 5.51 3.81 23.51
N LYS A 266 4.60 3.14 24.22
CA LYS A 266 4.64 2.94 25.67
C LYS A 266 5.63 1.87 26.12
N PHE A 267 5.69 0.74 25.41
CA PHE A 267 6.51 -0.41 25.79
C PHE A 267 7.79 -0.48 24.95
N MET A 268 8.79 0.33 25.34
CA MET A 268 10.05 0.43 24.60
C MET A 268 10.77 -0.91 24.39
N VAL A 269 10.60 -1.86 25.32
CA VAL A 269 11.21 -3.20 25.26
C VAL A 269 10.75 -4.03 24.05
N HIS A 270 9.52 -3.82 23.58
CA HIS A 270 8.98 -4.58 22.44
C HIS A 270 9.30 -3.94 21.08
N ARG A 271 9.84 -2.71 21.04
CA ARG A 271 10.10 -2.00 19.77
C ARG A 271 10.95 -2.80 18.78
N PRO A 272 12.08 -3.44 19.17
CA PRO A 272 12.86 -4.24 18.24
C PRO A 272 12.08 -5.45 17.71
N PHE A 273 11.29 -6.08 18.58
CA PHE A 273 10.47 -7.23 18.22
C PHE A 273 9.34 -6.85 17.25
N ILE A 274 8.60 -5.77 17.54
CA ILE A 274 7.53 -5.26 16.67
C ILE A 274 8.08 -4.93 15.27
N ARG A 275 9.21 -4.21 15.18
CA ARG A 275 9.85 -3.91 13.88
C ARG A 275 10.22 -5.20 13.13
N LYS A 276 10.80 -6.18 13.83
CA LYS A 276 11.15 -7.47 13.22
C LYS A 276 9.90 -8.24 12.74
N ALA A 277 8.83 -8.23 13.52
CA ALA A 277 7.60 -8.93 13.19
C ALA A 277 6.90 -8.29 11.97
N ILE A 278 6.79 -6.96 11.93
CA ILE A 278 6.26 -6.24 10.75
C ILE A 278 7.12 -6.52 9.50
N ASN A 279 8.45 -6.55 9.64
CA ASN A 279 9.33 -6.90 8.51
C ASN A 279 9.06 -8.31 7.99
N ASN A 280 8.80 -9.27 8.87
CA ASN A 280 8.47 -10.64 8.46
C ASN A 280 7.15 -10.68 7.70
N VAL A 281 6.12 -9.94 8.15
CA VAL A 281 4.85 -9.78 7.44
C VAL A 281 5.09 -9.23 6.04
N PHE A 282 5.93 -8.20 5.90
CA PHE A 282 6.29 -7.65 4.59
C PHE A 282 7.04 -8.65 3.71
N TYR A 283 7.96 -9.44 4.26
CA TYR A 283 8.65 -10.47 3.46
C TYR A 283 7.70 -11.55 2.97
N GLN A 284 6.82 -12.04 3.83
CA GLN A 284 5.80 -13.02 3.44
C GLN A 284 4.87 -12.44 2.37
N PHE A 285 4.44 -11.19 2.54
CA PHE A 285 3.62 -10.49 1.55
C PHE A 285 4.34 -10.32 0.18
N ILE A 286 5.59 -9.87 0.17
CA ILE A 286 6.32 -9.55 -1.08
C ILE A 286 6.74 -10.81 -1.84
N PHE A 287 7.09 -11.88 -1.13
CA PHE A 287 7.76 -13.05 -1.72
C PHE A 287 6.93 -14.33 -1.72
N GLU A 288 5.90 -14.44 -0.89
CA GLU A 288 5.13 -15.69 -0.72
C GLU A 288 3.67 -15.54 -1.14
N THR A 289 2.93 -14.61 -0.52
CA THR A 289 1.46 -14.58 -0.67
C THR A 289 0.95 -13.53 -1.67
N GLU A 290 1.65 -12.40 -1.83
CA GLU A 290 1.20 -11.21 -2.59
C GLU A 290 -0.20 -10.68 -2.20
N ARG A 291 -0.76 -11.13 -1.07
CA ARG A 291 -2.05 -10.72 -0.51
C ARG A 291 -1.92 -10.54 1.00
N HIS A 292 -2.33 -9.37 1.48
CA HIS A 292 -2.48 -9.03 2.89
C HIS A 292 -3.29 -7.73 3.02
N ASN A 293 -4.35 -7.71 3.83
CA ASN A 293 -5.29 -6.58 3.89
C ASN A 293 -4.76 -5.37 4.67
N GLY A 294 -3.90 -5.59 5.66
CA GLY A 294 -3.42 -4.54 6.58
C GLY A 294 -2.10 -3.85 6.26
N ILE A 295 -1.60 -3.92 5.01
CA ILE A 295 -0.28 -3.35 4.66
C ILE A 295 -0.28 -1.83 4.79
N ALA A 296 -1.36 -1.16 4.39
CA ALA A 296 -1.50 0.29 4.49
C ALA A 296 -1.39 0.76 5.96
N GLU A 297 -2.14 0.14 6.87
CA GLU A 297 -2.16 0.50 8.29
C GLU A 297 -0.81 0.23 8.96
N LEU A 298 -0.14 -0.88 8.62
CA LEU A 298 1.21 -1.15 9.11
C LEU A 298 2.21 -0.08 8.64
N LEU A 299 2.08 0.38 7.39
CA LEU A 299 2.90 1.46 6.85
C LEU A 299 2.62 2.81 7.53
N GLU A 300 1.37 3.13 7.89
CA GLU A 300 1.08 4.36 8.66
C GLU A 300 1.79 4.38 10.02
N ILE A 301 1.76 3.24 10.72
CA ILE A 301 2.49 3.10 12.00
C ILE A 301 3.99 3.28 11.76
N LEU A 302 4.53 2.63 10.73
CA LEU A 302 5.94 2.75 10.38
C LEU A 302 6.33 4.16 9.99
N GLY A 303 5.49 4.90 9.26
CA GLY A 303 5.72 6.30 8.92
C GLY A 303 5.92 7.17 10.18
N SER A 304 5.06 6.98 11.19
CA SER A 304 5.22 7.65 12.48
C SER A 304 6.50 7.22 13.21
N ILE A 305 6.85 5.93 13.16
CA ILE A 305 8.08 5.39 13.75
C ILE A 305 9.33 5.97 13.08
N ILE A 306 9.35 6.05 11.75
CA ILE A 306 10.45 6.57 10.93
C ILE A 306 10.69 8.04 11.24
N ASN A 307 9.62 8.83 11.36
CA ASN A 307 9.73 10.22 11.76
C ASN A 307 10.35 10.38 13.17
N GLY A 308 10.13 9.40 14.05
CA GLY A 308 10.74 9.34 15.38
C GLY A 308 12.19 8.83 15.44
N PHE A 309 12.82 8.46 14.32
CA PHE A 309 14.21 7.96 14.34
C PHE A 309 15.21 9.03 14.76
N ALA A 310 16.16 8.60 15.59
CA ALA A 310 17.30 9.42 15.99
C ALA A 310 18.33 9.50 14.84
N LEU A 311 18.97 10.65 14.71
CA LEU A 311 20.08 10.85 13.77
C LEU A 311 21.42 10.69 14.51
N PRO A 312 22.43 10.08 13.89
CA PRO A 312 22.42 9.47 12.56
C PRO A 312 21.57 8.19 12.50
N LEU A 313 20.97 7.91 11.33
CA LEU A 313 20.17 6.70 11.12
C LEU A 313 21.02 5.45 11.35
N LYS A 314 20.48 4.51 12.13
CA LYS A 314 21.10 3.21 12.34
C LYS A 314 21.10 2.36 11.07
N GLU A 315 22.11 1.52 10.93
CA GLU A 315 22.25 0.60 9.79
C GLU A 315 21.05 -0.34 9.63
N GLU A 316 20.46 -0.80 10.74
CA GLU A 316 19.23 -1.61 10.70
C GLU A 316 18.05 -0.91 9.99
N HIS A 317 17.96 0.42 10.10
CA HIS A 317 16.90 1.20 9.45
C HIS A 317 17.18 1.40 7.97
N LYS A 318 18.45 1.57 7.59
CA LYS A 318 18.88 1.64 6.18
C LYS A 318 18.64 0.32 5.46
N LEU A 319 18.98 -0.80 6.11
CA LEU A 319 18.67 -2.14 5.59
C LEU A 319 17.16 -2.37 5.46
N PHE A 320 16.35 -1.86 6.40
CA PHE A 320 14.90 -1.95 6.32
C PHE A 320 14.35 -1.20 5.08
N LEU A 321 14.82 0.02 4.81
CA LEU A 321 14.46 0.76 3.60
C LEU A 321 14.76 -0.05 2.32
N VAL A 322 15.99 -0.56 2.20
CA VAL A 322 16.45 -1.23 0.97
C VAL A 322 15.85 -2.61 0.78
N ARG A 323 15.63 -3.37 1.86
CA ARG A 323 15.19 -4.78 1.78
C ARG A 323 13.69 -4.98 1.91
N ALA A 324 12.98 -4.07 2.58
CA ALA A 324 11.54 -4.20 2.80
C ALA A 324 10.75 -3.10 2.08
N LEU A 325 11.01 -1.82 2.35
CA LEU A 325 10.19 -0.73 1.79
C LEU A 325 10.32 -0.58 0.27
N ILE A 326 11.53 -0.54 -0.28
CA ILE A 326 11.70 -0.42 -1.73
C ILE A 326 11.06 -1.62 -2.47
N PRO A 327 11.26 -2.89 -2.03
CA PRO A 327 10.59 -4.03 -2.67
C PRO A 327 9.06 -4.08 -2.50
N LEU A 328 8.45 -3.35 -1.54
CA LEU A 328 6.98 -3.24 -1.44
C LEU A 328 6.33 -2.57 -2.65
N HIS A 329 7.09 -1.94 -3.53
CA HIS A 329 6.56 -1.45 -4.80
C HIS A 329 6.36 -2.57 -5.83
N LYS A 330 6.90 -3.77 -5.62
CA LYS A 330 6.81 -4.90 -6.57
C LYS A 330 5.38 -5.46 -6.74
N PRO A 331 4.60 -5.75 -5.69
CA PRO A 331 3.26 -6.35 -5.81
C PRO A 331 2.29 -5.56 -6.68
N LYS A 332 1.29 -6.24 -7.24
CA LYS A 332 0.31 -5.64 -8.16
C LYS A 332 -0.67 -4.70 -7.45
N CYS A 333 -1.10 -5.04 -6.24
CA CYS A 333 -2.03 -4.29 -5.40
C CYS A 333 -1.41 -3.05 -4.70
N VAL A 334 -0.33 -2.50 -5.26
CA VAL A 334 0.35 -1.33 -4.67
C VAL A 334 -0.57 -0.12 -4.52
N SER A 335 -1.61 0.02 -5.37
CA SER A 335 -2.59 1.11 -5.29
C SER A 335 -3.23 1.23 -3.91
N MET A 336 -3.45 0.10 -3.21
CA MET A 336 -4.12 0.09 -1.91
C MET A 336 -3.29 0.69 -0.76
N TYR A 337 -1.97 0.76 -0.91
CA TYR A 337 -1.06 1.22 0.15
C TYR A 337 0.03 2.20 -0.34
N HIS A 338 -0.03 2.63 -1.61
CA HIS A 338 1.01 3.44 -2.25
C HIS A 338 1.23 4.77 -1.52
N GLN A 339 0.15 5.45 -1.10
CA GLN A 339 0.26 6.74 -0.44
C GLN A 339 1.05 6.63 0.89
N GLN A 340 0.76 5.60 1.68
CA GLN A 340 1.43 5.31 2.94
C GLN A 340 2.89 4.89 2.71
N LEU A 341 3.16 4.16 1.63
CA LEU A 341 4.51 3.78 1.24
C LEU A 341 5.34 4.98 0.79
N SER A 342 4.82 5.82 -0.11
CA SER A 342 5.45 7.07 -0.57
C SER A 342 5.80 7.96 0.62
N TYR A 343 4.86 8.12 1.56
CA TYR A 343 5.13 8.85 2.81
C TYR A 343 6.33 8.26 3.58
N CYS A 344 6.39 6.94 3.77
CA CYS A 344 7.52 6.30 4.45
C CYS A 344 8.85 6.52 3.72
N ILE A 345 8.86 6.42 2.38
CA ILE A 345 10.05 6.60 1.55
C ILE A 345 10.55 8.05 1.63
N THR A 346 9.66 9.02 1.45
CA THR A 346 9.99 10.46 1.54
C THR A 346 10.51 10.81 2.93
N GLN A 347 9.90 10.30 4.00
CA GLN A 347 10.40 10.52 5.36
C GLN A 347 11.82 9.98 5.59
N PHE A 348 12.21 8.88 4.94
CA PHE A 348 13.59 8.37 5.01
C PHE A 348 14.59 9.32 4.33
N VAL A 349 14.23 9.84 3.16
CA VAL A 349 15.07 10.78 2.39
C VAL A 349 15.20 12.11 3.14
N GLU A 350 14.14 12.62 3.73
CA GLU A 350 14.19 13.83 4.58
C GLU A 350 15.12 13.68 5.79
N LYS A 351 15.19 12.49 6.38
CA LYS A 351 16.05 12.20 7.54
C LYS A 351 17.53 12.06 7.16
N ASP A 352 17.83 11.46 6.01
CA ASP A 352 19.18 11.30 5.49
C ASP A 352 19.17 11.40 3.95
N PHE A 353 19.42 12.61 3.43
CA PHE A 353 19.35 12.93 2.00
C PHE A 353 20.27 12.06 1.12
N LYS A 354 21.30 11.45 1.71
CA LYS A 354 22.21 10.52 0.99
C LYS A 354 21.49 9.26 0.51
N LEU A 355 20.34 8.94 1.09
CA LEU A 355 19.52 7.81 0.69
C LEU A 355 18.75 8.05 -0.61
N ALA A 356 18.65 9.29 -1.09
CA ALA A 356 17.91 9.64 -2.31
C ALA A 356 18.36 8.82 -3.54
N ASP A 357 19.66 8.72 -3.79
CA ASP A 357 20.22 7.92 -4.90
C ASP A 357 19.83 6.43 -4.79
N THR A 358 19.87 5.88 -3.57
CA THR A 358 19.48 4.48 -3.33
C THR A 358 17.99 4.25 -3.57
N VAL A 359 17.14 5.18 -3.13
CA VAL A 359 15.68 5.13 -3.34
C VAL A 359 15.35 5.24 -4.82
N ILE A 360 15.87 6.26 -5.52
CA ILE A 360 15.63 6.48 -6.95
C ILE A 360 16.12 5.28 -7.75
N GLY A 361 17.33 4.77 -7.48
CA GLY A 361 17.84 3.55 -8.10
C GLY A 361 16.95 2.33 -7.85
N GLY A 362 16.37 2.23 -6.65
CA GLY A 362 15.40 1.20 -6.29
C GLY A 362 14.07 1.28 -7.07
N LEU A 363 13.50 2.48 -7.18
CA LEU A 363 12.28 2.73 -7.96
C LEU A 363 12.51 2.43 -9.45
N LEU A 364 13.65 2.86 -10.00
CA LEU A 364 14.02 2.57 -11.39
C LEU A 364 14.21 1.07 -11.64
N LYS A 365 14.73 0.32 -10.66
CA LYS A 365 14.89 -1.14 -10.74
C LYS A 365 13.54 -1.86 -10.84
N TYR A 366 12.52 -1.38 -10.13
CA TYR A 366 11.19 -1.98 -10.11
C TYR A 366 10.18 -1.20 -10.96
N TRP A 367 10.65 -0.43 -11.96
CA TRP A 367 9.78 0.40 -12.79
C TRP A 367 8.72 -0.45 -13.52
N PRO A 368 7.42 -0.11 -13.41
CA PRO A 368 6.36 -0.86 -14.05
C PRO A 368 6.40 -0.66 -15.57
N VAL A 369 6.39 -1.77 -16.33
CA VAL A 369 6.39 -1.72 -17.82
C VAL A 369 5.04 -2.14 -18.40
N THR A 370 4.20 -2.83 -17.63
CA THR A 370 2.94 -3.41 -18.10
C THR A 370 1.69 -2.77 -17.49
N ASN A 371 1.83 -1.88 -16.50
CA ASN A 371 0.71 -1.26 -15.79
C ASN A 371 0.91 0.26 -15.74
N SER A 372 0.15 0.98 -16.56
CA SER A 372 0.25 2.44 -16.69
C SER A 372 -0.25 3.19 -15.45
N SER A 373 -1.25 2.68 -14.73
CA SER A 373 -1.70 3.28 -13.46
C SER A 373 -0.58 3.25 -12.42
N LYS A 374 0.11 2.11 -12.31
CA LYS A 374 1.29 1.95 -11.46
C LYS A 374 2.44 2.86 -11.89
N GLU A 375 2.63 3.05 -13.19
CA GLU A 375 3.64 3.97 -13.71
C GLU A 375 3.34 5.43 -13.33
N VAL A 376 2.08 5.85 -13.38
CA VAL A 376 1.65 7.18 -12.91
C VAL A 376 1.89 7.34 -11.40
N MET A 377 1.60 6.31 -10.60
CA MET A 377 1.90 6.30 -9.16
C MET A 377 3.40 6.49 -8.88
N TYR A 378 4.26 5.72 -9.57
CA TYR A 378 5.72 5.83 -9.45
C TYR A 378 6.24 7.21 -9.85
N LEU A 379 5.68 7.82 -10.91
CA LEU A 379 6.04 9.19 -11.29
C LEU A 379 5.63 10.21 -10.21
N GLY A 380 4.52 9.94 -9.50
CA GLY A 380 4.10 10.74 -8.36
C GLY A 380 5.04 10.66 -7.16
N GLU A 381 5.37 9.45 -6.73
CA GLU A 381 6.35 9.23 -5.66
C GLU A 381 7.73 9.79 -6.03
N LEU A 382 8.16 9.59 -7.27
CA LEU A 382 9.42 10.12 -7.77
C LEU A 382 9.49 11.65 -7.67
N GLU A 383 8.38 12.36 -7.93
CA GLU A 383 8.31 13.81 -7.75
C GLU A 383 8.55 14.19 -6.27
N GLU A 384 7.87 13.53 -5.33
CA GLU A 384 8.04 13.78 -3.89
C GLU A 384 9.48 13.50 -3.43
N VAL A 385 10.08 12.41 -3.91
CA VAL A 385 11.48 12.07 -3.59
C VAL A 385 12.46 13.09 -4.17
N LEU A 386 12.24 13.55 -5.41
CA LEU A 386 13.06 14.57 -6.04
C LEU A 386 12.95 15.94 -5.35
N GLU A 387 11.77 16.28 -4.83
CA GLU A 387 11.56 17.50 -4.01
C GLU A 387 12.47 17.50 -2.77
N ALA A 388 12.63 16.35 -2.12
CA ALA A 388 13.51 16.19 -0.96
C ALA A 388 15.00 15.99 -1.32
N THR A 389 15.35 15.88 -2.61
CA THR A 389 16.71 15.54 -3.07
C THR A 389 17.60 16.78 -3.20
N GLN A 390 18.84 16.66 -2.74
CA GLN A 390 19.88 17.69 -2.89
C GLN A 390 20.67 17.54 -4.20
N ALA A 391 21.23 18.65 -4.70
CA ALA A 391 21.93 18.70 -5.99
C ALA A 391 23.07 17.67 -6.14
N MET A 392 23.86 17.43 -5.10
CA MET A 392 24.96 16.47 -5.13
C MET A 392 24.49 15.02 -5.34
N GLU A 393 23.38 14.64 -4.70
CA GLU A 393 22.86 13.27 -4.81
C GLU A 393 22.07 13.10 -6.10
N PHE A 394 21.37 14.15 -6.55
CA PHE A 394 20.72 14.19 -7.85
C PHE A 394 21.72 13.89 -9.00
N GLN A 395 22.93 14.45 -8.95
CA GLN A 395 23.96 14.21 -9.96
C GLN A 395 24.38 12.73 -10.08
N ARG A 396 24.24 11.93 -9.01
CA ARG A 396 24.57 10.50 -9.03
C ARG A 396 23.54 9.67 -9.79
N CYS A 397 22.27 10.04 -9.69
CA CYS A 397 21.17 9.29 -10.29
C CYS A 397 20.56 9.92 -11.56
N MET A 398 20.91 11.18 -11.92
CA MET A 398 20.26 11.91 -13.02
C MET A 398 20.32 11.18 -14.37
N VAL A 399 21.43 10.53 -14.71
CA VAL A 399 21.57 9.85 -16.02
C VAL A 399 20.60 8.67 -16.17
N PRO A 400 20.59 7.66 -15.27
CA PRO A 400 19.60 6.58 -15.37
C PRO A 400 18.16 7.07 -15.19
N LEU A 401 17.94 8.06 -14.32
CA LEU A 401 16.64 8.67 -14.10
C LEU A 401 16.06 9.29 -15.39
N PHE A 402 16.81 10.18 -16.05
CA PHE A 402 16.30 10.88 -17.23
C PHE A 402 16.24 10.01 -18.48
N ARG A 403 16.98 8.88 -18.51
CA ARG A 403 16.72 7.83 -19.52
C ARG A 403 15.35 7.21 -19.34
N GLN A 404 14.93 6.96 -18.11
CA GLN A 404 13.60 6.42 -17.84
C GLN A 404 12.50 7.47 -18.06
N ILE A 405 12.69 8.71 -17.57
CA ILE A 405 11.77 9.82 -17.87
C ILE A 405 11.61 10.01 -19.38
N GLY A 406 12.71 9.96 -20.15
CA GLY A 406 12.67 10.02 -21.61
C GLY A 406 11.77 8.96 -22.26
N ARG A 407 11.70 7.74 -21.69
CA ARG A 407 10.76 6.70 -22.13
C ARG A 407 9.32 7.05 -21.76
N CYS A 408 9.08 7.54 -20.55
CA CYS A 408 7.75 7.97 -20.11
C CYS A 408 7.19 9.11 -20.98
N LEU A 409 8.05 10.06 -21.39
CA LEU A 409 7.68 11.16 -22.30
C LEU A 409 7.23 10.67 -23.68
N ASN A 410 7.74 9.53 -24.16
CA ASN A 410 7.31 8.91 -25.41
C ASN A 410 6.28 7.78 -25.21
N SER A 411 5.72 7.64 -24.01
CA SER A 411 4.64 6.69 -23.77
C SER A 411 3.42 7.05 -24.62
N SER A 412 2.82 6.07 -25.27
CA SER A 412 1.55 6.26 -25.98
C SER A 412 0.37 6.48 -25.03
N HIS A 413 0.54 6.15 -23.74
CA HIS A 413 -0.45 6.36 -22.70
C HIS A 413 -0.40 7.80 -22.19
N PHE A 414 -1.41 8.60 -22.52
CA PHE A 414 -1.38 10.05 -22.28
C PHE A 414 -1.16 10.42 -20.80
N GLN A 415 -1.76 9.70 -19.84
CA GLN A 415 -1.58 10.02 -18.40
C GLN A 415 -0.13 9.84 -17.94
N VAL A 416 0.62 8.90 -18.52
CA VAL A 416 2.02 8.67 -18.18
C VAL A 416 2.88 9.80 -18.73
N ALA A 417 2.70 10.14 -20.01
CA ALA A 417 3.42 11.23 -20.66
C ALA A 417 3.13 12.58 -20.01
N GLU A 418 1.85 12.87 -19.72
CA GLU A 418 1.41 14.09 -19.01
C GLU A 418 2.02 14.16 -17.60
N ARG A 419 1.93 13.08 -16.81
CA ARG A 419 2.48 13.05 -15.45
C ARG A 419 3.99 13.25 -15.44
N ALA A 420 4.71 12.70 -16.41
CA ALA A 420 6.16 12.90 -16.57
C ALA A 420 6.51 14.33 -16.98
N LEU A 421 5.73 14.96 -17.88
CA LEU A 421 5.93 16.36 -18.28
C LEU A 421 5.66 17.33 -17.11
N PHE A 422 4.75 17.00 -16.19
CA PHE A 422 4.48 17.83 -15.01
C PHE A 422 5.64 17.95 -14.03
N LEU A 423 6.68 17.12 -14.11
CA LEU A 423 7.90 17.30 -13.31
C LEU A 423 8.54 18.68 -13.50
N TRP A 424 8.36 19.33 -14.65
CA TRP A 424 8.88 20.67 -14.92
C TRP A 424 8.07 21.80 -14.29
N ASN A 425 6.85 21.53 -13.83
CA ASN A 425 6.02 22.53 -13.13
C ASN A 425 6.52 22.77 -11.71
N ASN A 426 7.21 21.80 -11.12
CA ASN A 426 7.81 21.92 -9.81
C ASN A 426 9.10 22.77 -9.90
N ASP A 427 9.15 23.85 -9.12
CA ASP A 427 10.25 24.82 -9.15
C ASP A 427 11.60 24.22 -8.74
N HIS A 428 11.63 23.39 -7.69
CA HIS A 428 12.86 22.78 -7.20
C HIS A 428 13.41 21.77 -8.20
N ILE A 429 12.55 20.88 -8.70
CA ILE A 429 12.93 19.88 -9.71
C ILE A 429 13.39 20.57 -10.99
N ARG A 430 12.66 21.59 -11.46
CA ARG A 430 13.05 22.37 -12.63
C ARG A 430 14.43 23.01 -12.44
N ASN A 431 14.72 23.56 -11.27
CA ASN A 431 16.03 24.13 -10.96
C ASN A 431 17.15 23.08 -11.00
N LEU A 432 16.95 21.90 -10.42
CA LEU A 432 17.91 20.77 -10.49
C LEU A 432 18.19 20.36 -11.94
N ILE A 433 17.14 20.26 -12.76
CA ILE A 433 17.24 19.92 -14.18
C ILE A 433 18.04 21.00 -14.94
N THR A 434 17.73 22.26 -14.70
CA THR A 434 18.30 23.41 -15.42
C THR A 434 19.79 23.59 -15.11
N GLN A 435 20.19 23.32 -13.86
CA GLN A 435 21.60 23.33 -13.45
C GLN A 435 22.42 22.21 -14.11
N ASN A 436 21.79 21.07 -14.41
CA ASN A 436 22.45 19.90 -15.01
C ASN A 436 22.07 19.68 -16.48
N ARG A 437 21.59 20.73 -17.16
CA ARG A 437 21.06 20.68 -18.54
C ARG A 437 22.04 20.12 -19.56
N ALA A 438 23.34 20.36 -19.41
CA ALA A 438 24.39 19.86 -20.30
C ALA A 438 24.39 18.33 -20.41
N VAL A 439 23.96 17.62 -19.36
CA VAL A 439 23.85 16.16 -19.35
C VAL A 439 22.42 15.71 -19.63
N ILE A 440 21.43 16.40 -19.05
CA ILE A 440 20.03 15.97 -19.13
C ILE A 440 19.42 16.23 -20.51
N LEU A 441 19.64 17.41 -21.09
CA LEU A 441 19.01 17.80 -22.34
C LEU A 441 19.35 16.83 -23.48
N PRO A 442 20.62 16.45 -23.73
CA PRO A 442 20.94 15.47 -24.78
C PRO A 442 20.26 14.10 -24.60
N ILE A 443 19.92 13.70 -23.36
CA ILE A 443 19.26 12.42 -23.07
C ILE A 443 17.78 12.47 -23.45
N ILE A 444 17.08 13.55 -23.10
CA ILE A 444 15.63 13.67 -23.30
C ILE A 444 15.25 14.34 -24.62
N PHE A 445 16.18 15.05 -25.27
CA PHE A 445 15.91 15.81 -26.49
C PHE A 445 15.28 14.95 -27.61
N PRO A 446 15.77 13.74 -27.92
CA PRO A 446 15.12 12.89 -28.92
C PRO A 446 13.67 12.51 -28.54
N ALA A 447 13.39 12.40 -27.24
CA ALA A 447 12.04 12.14 -26.78
C ALA A 447 11.12 13.34 -26.98
N LEU A 448 11.58 14.56 -26.66
CA LEU A 448 10.82 15.79 -26.86
C LEU A 448 10.48 16.04 -28.36
N GLU A 449 11.44 15.83 -29.26
CA GLU A 449 11.23 16.01 -30.71
C GLU A 449 10.22 15.00 -31.28
N ARG A 450 10.36 13.70 -30.92
CA ARG A 450 9.40 12.66 -31.34
C ARG A 450 8.01 12.92 -30.79
N ASN A 451 7.91 13.39 -29.55
CA ASN A 451 6.62 13.66 -28.92
C ASN A 451 5.91 14.87 -29.57
N THR A 452 6.67 15.92 -29.93
CA THR A 452 6.14 17.11 -30.61
C THR A 452 5.57 16.78 -32.00
N SER A 453 6.22 15.86 -32.72
CA SER A 453 5.85 15.52 -34.11
C SER A 453 4.84 14.38 -34.22
N GLY A 454 4.74 13.49 -33.21
CA GLY A 454 4.05 12.21 -33.36
C GLY A 454 3.09 11.82 -32.24
N HIS A 455 2.94 12.60 -31.16
CA HIS A 455 1.99 12.22 -30.10
C HIS A 455 0.55 12.51 -30.51
N TRP A 456 -0.37 11.56 -30.30
CA TRP A 456 -1.77 11.72 -30.74
C TRP A 456 -2.59 12.72 -29.89
N ASN A 457 -2.19 12.92 -28.63
CA ASN A 457 -2.89 13.82 -27.69
C ASN A 457 -2.32 15.25 -27.73
N GLN A 458 -3.17 16.22 -28.02
CA GLN A 458 -2.81 17.64 -28.15
C GLN A 458 -2.30 18.29 -26.85
N ALA A 459 -2.82 17.89 -25.69
CA ALA A 459 -2.39 18.44 -24.40
C ALA A 459 -0.94 18.03 -24.10
N VAL A 460 -0.61 16.76 -24.35
CA VAL A 460 0.77 16.24 -24.23
C VAL A 460 1.73 16.96 -25.18
N GLN A 461 1.32 17.21 -26.43
CA GLN A 461 2.11 18.02 -27.36
C GLN A 461 2.36 19.44 -26.83
N SER A 462 1.32 20.11 -26.33
CA SER A 462 1.42 21.46 -25.75
C SER A 462 2.37 21.50 -24.56
N LEU A 463 2.25 20.55 -23.63
CA LEU A 463 3.15 20.41 -22.49
C LEU A 463 4.60 20.15 -22.93
N THR A 464 4.79 19.34 -23.98
CA THR A 464 6.13 19.09 -24.55
C THR A 464 6.74 20.36 -25.12
N LEU A 465 5.95 21.17 -25.83
CA LEU A 465 6.40 22.47 -26.36
C LEU A 465 6.81 23.42 -25.24
N ASN A 466 6.06 23.44 -24.13
CA ASN A 466 6.43 24.23 -22.95
C ASN A 466 7.79 23.77 -22.38
N VAL A 467 8.01 22.47 -22.23
CA VAL A 467 9.30 21.93 -21.76
C VAL A 467 10.44 22.27 -22.72
N ARG A 468 10.23 22.16 -24.04
CA ARG A 468 11.22 22.57 -25.06
C ARG A 468 11.57 24.05 -24.92
N LYS A 469 10.55 24.90 -24.75
CA LYS A 469 10.74 26.34 -24.56
C LYS A 469 11.57 26.64 -23.30
N ILE A 470 11.33 25.96 -22.18
CA ILE A 470 12.15 26.12 -20.96
C ILE A 470 13.63 25.88 -21.25
N PHE A 471 13.98 24.84 -22.02
CA PHE A 471 15.39 24.57 -22.34
C PHE A 471 15.99 25.59 -23.34
N SER A 472 15.24 25.98 -24.36
CA SER A 472 15.66 27.00 -25.34
C SER A 472 15.87 28.37 -24.68
N ASP A 473 14.97 28.79 -23.78
CA ASP A 473 15.07 30.05 -23.05
C ASP A 473 16.30 30.10 -22.11
N VAL A 474 16.75 28.93 -21.62
CA VAL A 474 17.92 28.84 -20.71
C VAL A 474 19.24 28.79 -21.49
N ASP A 475 19.30 28.01 -22.57
CA ASP A 475 20.55 27.71 -23.29
C ASP A 475 20.27 27.38 -24.76
N GLN A 476 20.15 28.43 -25.57
CA GLN A 476 19.83 28.31 -27.00
C GLN A 476 20.94 27.58 -27.77
N GLU A 477 22.21 27.82 -27.45
CA GLU A 477 23.35 27.19 -28.15
C GLU A 477 23.36 25.67 -27.95
N LEU A 478 23.20 25.21 -26.71
CA LEU A 478 23.11 23.78 -26.41
C LEU A 478 21.87 23.13 -27.03
N PHE A 479 20.75 23.87 -27.07
CA PHE A 479 19.52 23.40 -27.70
C PHE A 479 19.72 23.16 -29.20
N ASP A 480 20.34 24.12 -29.90
CA ASP A 480 20.63 24.03 -31.33
C ASP A 480 21.64 22.91 -31.64
N GLU A 481 22.66 22.72 -30.79
CA GLU A 481 23.59 21.59 -30.90
C GLU A 481 22.86 20.25 -30.79
N CYS A 482 21.95 20.10 -29.82
CA CYS A 482 21.15 18.89 -29.66
C CYS A 482 20.24 18.63 -30.86
N LEU A 483 19.68 19.68 -31.47
CA LEU A 483 18.86 19.58 -32.68
C LEU A 483 19.66 19.05 -33.87
N VAL A 484 20.85 19.61 -34.12
CA VAL A 484 21.73 19.16 -35.20
C VAL A 484 22.15 17.70 -34.98
N ARG A 485 22.51 17.34 -33.74
CA ARG A 485 22.88 15.96 -33.39
C ARG A 485 21.72 14.99 -33.61
N PHE A 486 20.51 15.37 -33.22
CA PHE A 486 19.31 14.55 -33.42
C PHE A 486 19.01 14.32 -34.91
N GLN A 487 19.13 15.35 -35.75
CA GLN A 487 18.96 15.21 -37.20
C GLN A 487 20.01 14.27 -37.81
N ALA A 488 21.27 14.40 -37.40
CA ALA A 488 22.35 13.51 -37.83
C ALA A 488 22.12 12.06 -37.39
N ASP A 489 21.65 11.84 -36.16
CA ASP A 489 21.32 10.51 -35.66
C ASP A 489 20.12 9.90 -36.40
N GLN A 490 19.11 10.70 -36.76
CA GLN A 490 17.97 10.26 -37.59
C GLN A 490 18.37 9.81 -39.01
N VAL A 491 19.34 10.51 -39.63
CA VAL A 491 19.88 10.10 -40.93
C VAL A 491 20.65 8.78 -40.78
N ARG A 492 21.50 8.68 -39.76
CA ARG A 492 22.25 7.45 -39.47
C ARG A 492 21.34 6.25 -39.19
N GLU A 493 20.26 6.45 -38.44
CA GLU A 493 19.30 5.38 -38.12
C GLU A 493 18.57 4.89 -39.37
N ARG A 494 18.19 5.79 -40.29
CA ARG A 494 17.63 5.42 -41.60
C ARG A 494 18.62 4.63 -42.45
N GLU A 495 19.88 5.06 -42.54
CA GLU A 495 20.91 4.30 -43.27
C GLU A 495 21.15 2.89 -42.69
N ILE A 496 21.12 2.75 -41.36
CA ILE A 496 21.24 1.44 -40.69
C ILE A 496 20.03 0.56 -41.02
N GLN A 497 18.82 1.13 -41.00
CA GLN A 497 17.61 0.42 -41.33
C GLN A 497 17.60 -0.05 -42.80
N GLU A 498 17.97 0.80 -43.74
CA GLU A 498 18.11 0.45 -45.17
C GLU A 498 19.15 -0.66 -45.41
N LYS A 499 20.30 -0.60 -44.72
CA LYS A 499 21.31 -1.66 -44.75
C LYS A 499 20.76 -2.98 -44.21
N ARG A 500 19.98 -2.92 -43.12
CA ARG A 500 19.35 -4.10 -42.52
C ARG A 500 18.33 -4.73 -43.48
N GLU A 501 17.47 -3.92 -44.09
CA GLU A 501 16.48 -4.35 -45.08
C GLU A 501 17.15 -4.96 -46.31
N SER A 502 18.22 -4.33 -46.82
CA SER A 502 19.00 -4.86 -47.94
C SER A 502 19.64 -6.22 -47.61
N THR A 503 20.15 -6.37 -46.38
CA THR A 503 20.73 -7.63 -45.90
C THR A 503 19.67 -8.73 -45.80
N TRP A 504 18.49 -8.41 -45.27
CA TRP A 504 17.37 -9.36 -45.20
C TRP A 504 16.88 -9.78 -46.59
N LYS A 505 16.74 -8.83 -47.51
CA LYS A 505 16.36 -9.12 -48.89
C LYS A 505 17.35 -10.04 -49.59
N CYS A 506 18.65 -9.80 -49.42
CA CYS A 506 19.68 -10.69 -49.94
C CYS A 506 19.58 -12.12 -49.35
N LEU A 507 19.29 -12.24 -48.04
CA LEU A 507 19.06 -13.54 -47.40
C LEU A 507 17.83 -14.26 -47.96
N GLU A 508 16.73 -13.53 -48.19
CA GLU A 508 15.51 -14.05 -48.80
C GLU A 508 15.76 -14.54 -50.24
N ASP A 509 16.50 -13.77 -51.04
CA ASP A 509 16.87 -14.15 -52.41
C ASP A 509 17.75 -15.42 -52.45
N VAL A 510 18.70 -15.54 -51.52
CA VAL A 510 19.53 -16.75 -51.35
C VAL A 510 18.70 -17.95 -50.88
N ALA A 511 17.71 -17.74 -50.02
CA ALA A 511 16.81 -18.81 -49.59
C ALA A 511 15.89 -19.27 -50.74
N ALA A 512 15.31 -18.33 -51.51
CA ALA A 512 14.44 -18.62 -52.64
C ALA A 512 15.17 -19.36 -53.77
N SER A 513 16.41 -18.96 -54.09
CA SER A 513 17.24 -19.62 -55.10
C SER A 513 17.65 -21.05 -54.71
N LYS A 514 17.79 -21.34 -53.42
CA LYS A 514 18.02 -22.71 -52.92
C LYS A 514 16.78 -23.60 -52.95
N VAL A 515 15.57 -23.04 -52.82
CA VAL A 515 14.31 -23.81 -52.93
C VAL A 515 14.01 -24.19 -54.39
N VAL A 516 14.45 -23.38 -55.36
CA VAL A 516 14.33 -23.69 -56.80
C VAL A 516 15.37 -24.74 -57.25
N SER A 517 16.49 -24.85 -56.52
CA SER A 517 17.56 -25.80 -56.78
C SER A 517 17.38 -27.05 -55.92
N ASN A 518 16.42 -27.90 -56.26
CA ASN A 518 16.15 -29.15 -55.55
C ASN A 518 17.23 -30.21 -55.85
N GLU A 519 18.49 -29.93 -55.48
CA GLU A 519 19.56 -30.92 -55.31
C GLU A 519 19.97 -30.95 -53.82
N PRO A 520 20.02 -32.14 -53.19
CA PRO A 520 20.35 -32.25 -51.78
C PRO A 520 21.87 -32.06 -51.62
N MET A 521 22.31 -30.83 -51.36
CA MET A 521 23.67 -30.59 -50.89
C MET A 521 23.75 -30.83 -49.37
N LEU A 522 24.50 -31.87 -49.01
CA LEU A 522 24.96 -32.20 -47.66
C LEU A 522 25.48 -30.95 -46.94
N VAL A 523 24.83 -30.62 -45.83
CA VAL A 523 25.24 -29.56 -44.90
C VAL A 523 26.62 -29.89 -44.33
N SER A 524 27.68 -29.29 -44.88
CA SER A 524 28.95 -29.18 -44.18
C SER A 524 28.80 -28.12 -43.09
N ARG A 525 28.88 -28.57 -41.83
CA ARG A 525 28.92 -27.74 -40.61
C ARG A 525 29.81 -26.50 -40.81
N PHE A 526 29.20 -25.32 -40.81
CA PHE A 526 29.94 -24.08 -40.54
C PHE A 526 30.43 -24.13 -39.09
N VAL A 527 31.73 -24.27 -38.92
CA VAL A 527 32.43 -24.01 -37.66
C VAL A 527 32.37 -22.50 -37.44
N SER A 528 31.63 -22.08 -36.41
CA SER A 528 31.57 -20.70 -35.96
C SER A 528 32.90 -20.36 -35.27
N SER A 529 33.79 -19.62 -35.94
CA SER A 529 34.97 -19.03 -35.33
C SER A 529 34.69 -17.56 -35.01
N VAL A 530 34.08 -17.32 -33.85
CA VAL A 530 34.12 -16.01 -33.20
C VAL A 530 35.54 -15.84 -32.64
N ALA A 531 36.37 -15.08 -33.36
CA ALA A 531 37.68 -14.69 -32.87
C ALA A 531 37.53 -13.57 -31.83
N VAL A 532 37.72 -13.92 -30.56
CA VAL A 532 37.92 -12.97 -29.46
C VAL A 532 39.31 -12.35 -29.62
N THR A 533 39.36 -11.05 -29.90
CA THR A 533 40.61 -10.28 -29.93
C THR A 533 41.07 -9.98 -28.50
N THR A 534 42.01 -10.76 -27.97
CA THR A 534 42.83 -10.39 -26.81
C THR A 534 44.15 -9.83 -27.31
N GLY A 535 44.33 -8.51 -27.19
CA GLY A 535 45.58 -7.85 -27.50
C GLY A 535 46.68 -8.21 -26.49
N THR A 536 47.85 -8.57 -27.00
CA THR A 536 49.12 -8.52 -26.26
C THR A 536 50.21 -8.00 -27.20
N SER A 537 50.86 -6.92 -26.75
CA SER A 537 51.93 -6.19 -27.44
C SER A 537 53.23 -7.01 -27.53
N PRO A 538 54.05 -6.89 -28.59
CA PRO A 538 55.32 -7.59 -28.68
C PRO A 538 56.43 -6.79 -27.98
N ARG A 539 57.16 -7.49 -27.11
CA ARG A 539 58.42 -7.05 -26.51
C ARG A 539 59.53 -7.46 -27.48
N ALA A 540 60.20 -6.48 -28.11
CA ALA A 540 61.42 -6.72 -28.89
C ALA A 540 62.63 -6.82 -27.94
N ALA A 541 63.48 -7.81 -28.18
CA ALA A 541 64.80 -7.96 -27.60
C ALA A 541 65.84 -8.09 -28.74
N ASP A 542 67.07 -7.73 -28.38
CA ASP A 542 68.37 -7.84 -29.09
C ASP A 542 68.72 -6.65 -30.00
N GLY A 543 69.87 -5.98 -29.86
CA GLY A 543 71.00 -6.17 -28.94
C GLY A 543 72.16 -5.20 -29.28
N SER A 544 73.14 -5.18 -28.38
CA SER A 544 74.41 -4.41 -28.32
C SER A 544 74.37 -3.08 -27.56
#